data_AF-T1PU01-F1
#
_entry.id   AF-T1PU01-F1
#
_cell.length_a   1.000
_cell.length_b   1.000
_cell.length_c   1.000
_cell.angle_alpha   90.00
_cell.angle_beta   90.00
_cell.angle_gamma   90.00
#
_symmetry.space_group_name_H-M   'P 1'
#
loop_
_entity.id
_entity.type
_entity.pdbx_description
1 polymer ?
#
loop_
_entity_poly.entity_id
_entity_poly.type
_entity_poly.pdbx_seq_one_letter_code
_entity_poly.pdbx_strand_id
1 'polypeptide(L)'
;TKISRVIGASGIHVGTMSFSKMEGDASDKNIAYMLQDGEADGPYYRQEWQGMKETTPIISGGMNSLRLPAFFENLGHSNVILTAGGGAFGHKDGPKIGAISCRQGEEAWKQWKAGQFGNISLSDGVIEYAKTHEEIKGAFLTFQKDADQIYPGWKEKLGYTGESSVQAASFDWA
;
A
#
# COMPACT_ATOMS: atom_id res chain seq x y z
N THR A 1 -14.82 9.15 -12.01
CA THR A 1 -15.06 8.68 -10.63
C THR A 1 -16.22 9.41 -9.95
N LYS A 2 -16.32 10.75 -9.96
CA LYS A 2 -17.45 11.48 -9.33
C LYS A 2 -18.85 10.99 -9.77
N ILE A 3 -19.05 10.76 -11.08
CA ILE A 3 -20.30 10.19 -11.63
C ILE A 3 -20.62 8.82 -11.00
N SER A 4 -19.60 8.04 -10.65
CA SER A 4 -19.76 6.70 -10.08
C SER A 4 -20.44 6.72 -8.71
N ARG A 5 -20.18 7.76 -7.89
CA ARG A 5 -20.91 7.98 -6.64
C ARG A 5 -22.39 8.31 -6.91
N VAL A 6 -22.64 9.17 -7.89
CA VAL A 6 -24.01 9.58 -8.29
C VAL A 6 -24.84 8.40 -8.81
N ILE A 7 -24.25 7.49 -9.60
CA ILE A 7 -24.94 6.30 -10.12
C ILE A 7 -25.07 5.17 -9.10
N GLY A 8 -24.62 5.36 -7.85
CA GLY A 8 -24.81 4.42 -6.75
C GLY A 8 -23.76 3.31 -6.64
N ALA A 9 -22.53 3.52 -7.14
CA ALA A 9 -21.46 2.54 -6.95
C ALA A 9 -21.01 2.49 -5.48
N SER A 10 -21.00 1.30 -4.88
CA SER A 10 -20.47 1.09 -3.52
C SER A 10 -18.95 1.27 -3.43
N GLY A 11 -18.24 1.02 -4.53
CA GLY A 11 -16.81 1.24 -4.64
C GLY A 11 -16.36 1.34 -6.09
N ILE A 12 -15.26 2.03 -6.34
CA ILE A 12 -14.67 2.15 -7.67
C ILE A 12 -13.15 2.22 -7.62
N HIS A 13 -12.51 1.67 -8.64
CA HIS A 13 -11.07 1.81 -8.83
C HIS A 13 -10.68 3.29 -9.01
N VAL A 14 -9.72 3.75 -8.21
CA VAL A 14 -9.17 5.12 -8.29
C VAL A 14 -7.68 5.16 -8.65
N GLY A 15 -7.10 4.01 -9.00
CA GLY A 15 -5.67 3.88 -9.29
C GLY A 15 -4.81 3.81 -8.04
N THR A 16 -3.51 4.07 -8.19
CA THR A 16 -2.50 3.97 -7.11
C THR A 16 -1.81 5.29 -6.80
N MET A 17 -2.29 6.41 -7.35
CA MET A 17 -1.75 7.75 -7.11
C MET A 17 -0.22 7.83 -7.37
N SER A 18 0.25 7.13 -8.42
CA SER A 18 1.68 6.97 -8.76
C SER A 18 2.55 6.16 -7.78
N PHE A 19 1.97 5.45 -6.81
CA PHE A 19 2.73 4.57 -5.92
C PHE A 19 2.95 3.16 -6.49
N SER A 20 2.55 2.91 -7.75
CA SER A 20 2.74 1.62 -8.41
C SER A 20 2.94 1.72 -9.93
N LYS A 21 2.58 0.66 -10.67
CA LYS A 21 2.87 0.45 -12.10
C LYS A 21 1.97 1.23 -13.05
N MET A 22 0.84 1.73 -12.57
CA MET A 22 -0.12 2.48 -13.38
C MET A 22 0.19 3.97 -13.29
N GLU A 23 -0.03 4.69 -14.38
CA GLU A 23 0.04 6.15 -14.40
C GLU A 23 -0.92 6.74 -13.36
N GLY A 24 -0.49 7.85 -12.75
CA GLY A 24 -1.29 8.63 -11.81
C GLY A 24 -0.49 9.80 -11.27
N ASP A 25 -1.08 10.54 -10.36
CA ASP A 25 -0.42 11.65 -9.66
C ASP A 25 -0.72 11.59 -8.16
N ALA A 26 0.18 12.14 -7.33
CA ALA A 26 -0.06 12.19 -5.89
C ALA A 26 -1.35 12.97 -5.54
N SER A 27 -1.74 13.94 -6.38
CA SER A 27 -2.98 14.71 -6.26
C SER A 27 -4.25 13.92 -6.58
N ASP A 28 -4.15 12.71 -7.16
CA ASP A 28 -5.29 11.81 -7.35
C ASP A 28 -5.95 11.40 -6.02
N LYS A 29 -5.30 11.65 -4.87
CA LYS A 29 -5.95 11.56 -3.55
C LYS A 29 -7.22 12.40 -3.44
N ASN A 30 -7.31 13.53 -4.16
CA ASN A 30 -8.50 14.36 -4.20
C ASN A 30 -9.70 13.62 -4.82
N ILE A 31 -9.46 12.61 -5.67
CA ILE A 31 -10.50 11.73 -6.17
C ILE A 31 -11.06 10.88 -5.03
N ALA A 32 -10.23 10.37 -4.13
CA ALA A 32 -10.69 9.62 -2.96
C ALA A 32 -11.53 10.49 -2.02
N TYR A 33 -11.07 11.71 -1.71
CA TYR A 33 -11.83 12.67 -0.89
C TYR A 33 -13.18 13.03 -1.53
N MET A 34 -13.22 13.28 -2.84
CA MET A 34 -14.48 13.52 -3.57
C MET A 34 -15.48 12.35 -3.47
N LEU A 35 -14.99 11.12 -3.27
CA LEU A 35 -15.83 9.93 -3.16
C LEU A 35 -16.26 9.60 -1.72
N GLN A 36 -15.47 9.99 -0.73
CA GLN A 36 -15.70 9.61 0.68
C GLN A 36 -16.23 10.76 1.54
N ASP A 37 -15.79 11.99 1.30
CA ASP A 37 -16.14 13.09 2.19
C ASP A 37 -17.56 13.60 1.93
N GLY A 38 -18.16 14.20 2.97
CA GLY A 38 -19.44 14.90 2.87
C GLY A 38 -19.35 16.19 2.06
N GLU A 39 -18.17 16.78 2.01
CA GLU A 39 -17.81 17.92 1.17
C GLU A 39 -16.37 17.77 0.67
N ALA A 40 -16.11 18.14 -0.59
CA ALA A 40 -14.77 18.04 -1.16
C ALA A 40 -14.56 19.05 -2.30
N ASP A 41 -13.33 19.48 -2.49
CA ASP A 41 -12.94 20.39 -3.58
C ASP A 41 -12.47 19.58 -4.80
N GLY A 42 -13.11 19.82 -5.94
CA GLY A 42 -12.60 19.39 -7.24
C GLY A 42 -11.61 20.42 -7.81
N PRO A 43 -11.06 20.16 -9.02
CA PRO A 43 -10.11 21.09 -9.64
C PRO A 43 -10.67 22.51 -9.89
N TYR A 44 -12.00 22.64 -10.01
CA TYR A 44 -12.68 23.90 -10.30
C TYR A 44 -13.84 24.23 -9.36
N TYR A 45 -14.45 23.21 -8.73
CA TYR A 45 -15.70 23.38 -7.99
C TYR A 45 -15.66 22.60 -6.68
N ARG A 46 -16.10 23.27 -5.61
CA ARG A 46 -16.47 22.62 -4.36
C ARG A 46 -17.77 21.84 -4.53
N GLN A 47 -17.87 20.67 -3.90
CA GLN A 47 -19.06 19.83 -3.91
C GLN A 47 -19.48 19.48 -2.49
N GLU A 48 -20.73 19.75 -2.15
CA GLU A 48 -21.41 19.19 -0.98
C GLU A 48 -22.27 18.01 -1.40
N TRP A 49 -22.20 16.90 -0.66
CA TRP A 49 -22.90 15.66 -0.97
C TRP A 49 -24.21 15.48 -0.20
N GLN A 50 -24.53 16.39 0.73
CA GLN A 50 -25.85 16.47 1.40
C GLN A 50 -26.28 15.12 2.01
N GLY A 51 -25.35 14.42 2.65
CA GLY A 51 -25.59 13.11 3.28
C GLY A 51 -25.62 11.91 2.33
N MET A 52 -25.34 12.10 1.03
CA MET A 52 -25.17 10.98 0.09
C MET A 52 -24.06 10.05 0.57
N LYS A 53 -24.36 8.74 0.57
CA LYS A 53 -23.40 7.71 0.98
C LYS A 53 -22.11 7.76 0.16
N GLU A 54 -21.04 7.33 0.81
CA GLU A 54 -19.70 7.26 0.25
C GLU A 54 -19.58 6.18 -0.83
N THR A 55 -18.63 6.37 -1.73
CA THR A 55 -18.13 5.33 -2.63
C THR A 55 -16.71 4.96 -2.20
N THR A 56 -16.49 3.69 -1.87
CA THR A 56 -15.18 3.22 -1.38
C THR A 56 -14.13 3.30 -2.49
N PRO A 57 -12.97 3.96 -2.27
CA PRO A 57 -11.86 3.89 -3.19
C PRO A 57 -11.28 2.47 -3.20
N ILE A 58 -11.20 1.86 -4.38
CA ILE A 58 -10.56 0.57 -4.59
C ILE A 58 -9.18 0.81 -5.19
N ILE A 59 -8.15 0.38 -4.46
CA ILE A 59 -6.75 0.56 -4.82
C ILE A 59 -6.24 -0.74 -5.44
N SER A 60 -5.85 -0.66 -6.71
CA SER A 60 -5.42 -1.82 -7.50
C SER A 60 -4.38 -1.43 -8.54
N GLY A 61 -3.58 -2.42 -8.94
CA GLY A 61 -2.54 -2.28 -9.96
C GLY A 61 -1.15 -2.27 -9.35
N GLY A 62 -0.46 -3.41 -9.37
CA GLY A 62 0.96 -3.53 -9.01
C GLY A 62 1.34 -3.28 -7.54
N MET A 63 0.37 -3.12 -6.63
CA MET A 63 0.63 -2.90 -5.21
C MET A 63 1.16 -4.17 -4.53
N ASN A 64 2.05 -3.98 -3.56
CA ASN A 64 2.52 -4.97 -2.59
C ASN A 64 2.66 -4.30 -1.21
N SER A 65 2.95 -5.10 -0.17
CA SER A 65 3.09 -4.63 1.21
C SER A 65 4.09 -3.49 1.40
N LEU A 66 5.16 -3.46 0.60
CA LEU A 66 6.23 -2.46 0.68
C LEU A 66 5.81 -1.09 0.14
N ARG A 67 4.84 -1.03 -0.76
CA ARG A 67 4.34 0.23 -1.36
C ARG A 67 3.22 0.87 -0.56
N LEU A 68 2.51 0.10 0.26
CA LEU A 68 1.34 0.54 1.01
C LEU A 68 1.60 1.69 1.99
N PRO A 69 2.70 1.70 2.78
CA PRO A 69 2.90 2.75 3.78
C PRO A 69 2.97 4.15 3.16
N ALA A 70 3.73 4.30 2.08
CA ALA A 70 3.87 5.58 1.39
C ALA A 70 2.55 6.01 0.71
N PHE A 71 1.81 5.06 0.15
CA PHE A 71 0.48 5.31 -0.40
C PHE A 71 -0.49 5.85 0.67
N PHE A 72 -0.58 5.20 1.83
CA PHE A 72 -1.44 5.65 2.92
C PHE A 72 -0.99 6.98 3.50
N GLU A 73 0.31 7.26 3.52
CA GLU A 73 0.81 8.56 3.95
C GLU A 73 0.40 9.69 3.00
N ASN A 74 0.42 9.44 1.69
CA ASN A 74 -0.10 10.42 0.72
C ASN A 74 -1.61 10.63 0.85
N LEU A 75 -2.37 9.54 1.01
CA LEU A 75 -3.83 9.57 1.15
C LEU A 75 -4.29 10.13 2.52
N GLY A 76 -3.51 9.92 3.58
CA GLY A 76 -3.82 10.35 4.94
C GLY A 76 -4.67 9.38 5.77
N HIS A 77 -5.22 8.32 5.16
CA HIS A 77 -5.97 7.25 5.85
C HIS A 77 -5.87 5.91 5.11
N SER A 78 -6.29 4.82 5.77
CA SER A 78 -6.33 3.48 5.19
C SER A 78 -7.74 2.89 5.01
N ASN A 79 -8.79 3.71 5.11
CA ASN A 79 -10.19 3.32 4.88
C ASN A 79 -10.50 3.11 3.38
N VAL A 80 -9.92 2.07 2.79
CA VAL A 80 -10.02 1.71 1.37
C VAL A 80 -10.14 0.20 1.20
N ILE A 81 -10.47 -0.25 -0.02
CA ILE A 81 -10.29 -1.66 -0.40
C ILE A 81 -9.00 -1.78 -1.20
N LEU A 82 -8.10 -2.66 -0.77
CA LEU A 82 -6.89 -3.01 -1.52
C LEU A 82 -7.09 -4.33 -2.25
N THR A 83 -6.75 -4.37 -3.54
CA THR A 83 -6.64 -5.62 -4.30
C THR A 83 -5.22 -5.81 -4.83
N ALA A 84 -4.42 -6.56 -4.09
CA ALA A 84 -3.02 -6.83 -4.41
C ALA A 84 -2.85 -8.25 -4.99
N GLY A 85 -3.08 -8.42 -6.29
CA GLY A 85 -2.91 -9.72 -6.97
C GLY A 85 -1.47 -10.23 -6.89
N GLY A 86 -0.56 -9.62 -7.67
CA GLY A 86 0.87 -9.97 -7.62
C GLY A 86 1.54 -9.68 -6.29
N GLY A 87 1.05 -8.69 -5.52
CA GLY A 87 1.57 -8.38 -4.19
C GLY A 87 1.29 -9.45 -3.13
N ALA A 88 0.19 -10.18 -3.26
CA ALA A 88 -0.12 -11.31 -2.38
C ALA A 88 0.41 -12.64 -2.96
N PHE A 89 -0.01 -13.00 -4.18
CA PHE A 89 0.35 -14.29 -4.78
C PHE A 89 1.82 -14.40 -5.18
N GLY A 90 2.50 -13.27 -5.39
CA GLY A 90 3.94 -13.24 -5.70
C GLY A 90 4.84 -13.39 -4.48
N HIS A 91 4.31 -13.40 -3.26
CA HIS A 91 5.10 -13.57 -2.04
C HIS A 91 5.86 -14.90 -2.05
N LYS A 92 7.15 -14.89 -1.70
CA LYS A 92 8.02 -16.09 -1.77
C LYS A 92 7.49 -17.29 -0.98
N ASP A 93 6.80 -17.01 0.14
CA ASP A 93 6.20 -18.02 1.02
C ASP A 93 4.72 -18.28 0.73
N GLY A 94 4.23 -17.86 -0.44
CA GLY A 94 2.88 -18.14 -0.93
C GLY A 94 1.81 -17.10 -0.52
N PRO A 95 0.59 -17.24 -1.08
CA PRO A 95 -0.44 -16.21 -1.06
C PRO A 95 -1.00 -15.88 0.32
N LYS A 96 -1.06 -16.86 1.23
CA LYS A 96 -1.49 -16.61 2.62
C LYS A 96 -0.54 -15.63 3.31
N ILE A 97 0.76 -15.86 3.17
CA ILE A 97 1.79 -15.00 3.74
C ILE A 97 1.80 -13.64 3.04
N GLY A 98 1.62 -13.62 1.71
CA GLY A 98 1.44 -12.38 0.97
C GLY A 98 0.27 -11.52 1.47
N ALA A 99 -0.89 -12.12 1.75
CA ALA A 99 -2.03 -11.41 2.31
C ALA A 99 -1.74 -10.85 3.72
N ILE A 100 -1.08 -11.63 4.59
CA ILE A 100 -0.66 -11.18 5.92
C ILE A 100 0.33 -10.01 5.81
N SER A 101 1.33 -10.10 4.91
CA SER A 101 2.27 -9.00 4.70
C SER A 101 1.58 -7.71 4.23
N CYS A 102 0.52 -7.80 3.42
CA CYS A 102 -0.26 -6.63 3.02
C CYS A 102 -0.97 -5.98 4.22
N ARG A 103 -1.53 -6.79 5.13
CA ARG A 103 -2.07 -6.29 6.41
C ARG A 103 -0.98 -5.60 7.23
N GLN A 104 0.18 -6.24 7.35
CA GLN A 104 1.33 -5.69 8.08
C GLN A 104 1.85 -4.39 7.47
N GLY A 105 1.74 -4.18 6.16
CA GLY A 105 2.07 -2.91 5.52
C GLY A 105 1.18 -1.75 6.00
N GLU A 106 -0.11 -2.00 6.22
CA GLU A 106 -1.02 -1.03 6.84
C GLU A 106 -0.69 -0.80 8.33
N GLU A 107 -0.45 -1.89 9.08
CA GLU A 107 -0.14 -1.83 10.52
C GLU A 107 1.17 -1.07 10.77
N ALA A 108 2.20 -1.32 9.98
CA ALA A 108 3.48 -0.60 10.04
C ALA A 108 3.27 0.91 9.86
N TRP A 109 2.47 1.31 8.88
CA TRP A 109 2.13 2.73 8.67
C TRP A 109 1.37 3.31 9.87
N LYS A 110 0.36 2.61 10.39
CA LYS A 110 -0.41 3.08 11.56
C LYS A 110 0.46 3.22 12.81
N GLN A 111 1.34 2.25 13.08
CA GLN A 111 2.24 2.27 14.24
C GLN A 111 3.28 3.39 14.11
N TRP A 112 3.85 3.57 12.92
CA TRP A 112 4.75 4.69 12.65
C TRP A 112 4.03 6.04 12.82
N LYS A 113 2.82 6.18 12.26
CA LYS A 113 2.03 7.42 12.37
C LYS A 113 1.65 7.74 13.82
N ALA A 114 1.47 6.71 14.65
CA ALA A 114 1.23 6.84 16.09
C ALA A 114 2.50 7.13 16.91
N GLY A 115 3.68 7.23 16.27
CA GLY A 115 4.95 7.57 16.92
C GLY A 115 5.60 6.42 17.69
N GLN A 116 5.19 5.17 17.46
CA GLN A 116 5.70 4.02 18.23
C GLN A 116 7.20 3.78 18.07
N PHE A 117 7.78 4.21 16.96
CA PHE A 117 9.21 4.08 16.66
C PHE A 117 10.02 5.36 16.92
N GLY A 118 9.43 6.35 17.60
CA GLY A 118 10.04 7.65 17.83
C GLY A 118 10.11 8.52 16.56
N ASN A 119 11.05 9.46 16.54
CA ASN A 119 11.21 10.42 15.44
C ASN A 119 12.12 9.85 14.35
N ILE A 120 11.59 8.92 13.56
CA ILE A 120 12.28 8.31 12.42
C ILE A 120 11.47 8.44 11.13
N SER A 121 12.13 8.27 9.99
CA SER A 121 11.47 8.31 8.68
C SER A 121 10.43 7.18 8.56
N LEU A 122 9.43 7.35 7.68
CA LEU A 122 8.45 6.30 7.38
C LEU A 122 9.14 5.01 6.93
N SER A 123 10.16 5.15 6.06
CA SER A 123 10.96 4.03 5.58
C SER A 123 11.58 3.25 6.74
N ASP A 124 12.23 3.95 7.67
CA ASP A 124 12.85 3.31 8.83
C ASP A 124 11.81 2.72 9.79
N GLY A 125 10.65 3.36 9.96
CA GLY A 125 9.53 2.81 10.75
C GLY A 125 9.03 1.47 10.23
N VAL A 126 8.91 1.31 8.91
CA VAL A 126 8.52 0.03 8.30
C VAL A 126 9.61 -1.02 8.49
N ILE A 127 10.89 -0.64 8.39
CA ILE A 127 12.02 -1.54 8.66
C ILE A 127 12.01 -1.99 10.12
N GLU A 128 11.82 -1.08 11.08
CA GLU A 128 11.71 -1.42 12.51
C GLU A 128 10.54 -2.38 12.76
N TYR A 129 9.39 -2.14 12.14
CA TYR A 129 8.25 -3.07 12.19
C TYR A 129 8.62 -4.46 11.67
N ALA A 130 9.30 -4.52 10.52
CA ALA A 130 9.68 -5.76 9.86
C ALA A 130 10.67 -6.62 10.66
N LYS A 131 11.44 -6.05 11.61
CA LYS A 131 12.35 -6.83 12.47
C LYS A 131 11.64 -7.89 13.31
N THR A 132 10.35 -7.72 13.59
CA THR A 132 9.55 -8.61 14.44
C THR A 132 8.41 -9.31 13.69
N HIS A 133 8.28 -9.07 12.38
CA HIS A 133 7.19 -9.58 11.55
C HIS A 133 7.75 -10.26 10.30
N GLU A 134 7.84 -11.60 10.34
CA GLU A 134 8.51 -12.38 9.31
C GLU A 134 7.81 -12.32 7.95
N GLU A 135 6.51 -12.09 7.89
CA GLU A 135 5.78 -12.02 6.62
C GLU A 135 6.13 -10.75 5.83
N ILE A 136 6.08 -9.56 6.42
CA ILE A 136 6.52 -8.33 5.75
C ILE A 136 8.04 -8.32 5.53
N LYS A 137 8.83 -8.87 6.44
CA LYS A 137 10.28 -9.08 6.23
C LYS A 137 10.54 -9.97 5.01
N GLY A 138 9.75 -11.04 4.84
CA GLY A 138 9.75 -11.89 3.66
C GLY A 138 9.38 -11.15 2.37
N ALA A 139 8.55 -10.10 2.46
CA ALA A 139 8.20 -9.26 1.33
C ALA A 139 9.38 -8.40 0.84
N PHE A 140 10.28 -7.94 1.73
CA PHE A 140 11.53 -7.28 1.33
C PHE A 140 12.40 -8.18 0.44
N LEU A 141 12.51 -9.47 0.80
CA LEU A 141 13.23 -10.48 -0.01
C LEU A 141 12.50 -10.85 -1.30
N THR A 142 11.16 -10.78 -1.30
CA THR A 142 10.33 -11.09 -2.47
C THR A 142 10.42 -9.98 -3.52
N PHE A 143 10.24 -8.73 -3.10
CA PHE A 143 10.11 -7.57 -3.98
C PHE A 143 11.36 -6.69 -3.93
N GLN A 144 12.54 -7.28 -4.13
CA GLN A 144 13.83 -6.61 -3.87
C GLN A 144 14.02 -5.29 -4.62
N LYS A 145 13.54 -5.19 -5.87
CA LYS A 145 13.62 -3.93 -6.62
C LYS A 145 12.88 -2.79 -5.93
N ASP A 146 11.70 -3.09 -5.39
CA ASP A 146 10.91 -2.12 -4.63
C ASP A 146 11.56 -1.84 -3.28
N ALA A 147 12.07 -2.88 -2.62
CA ALA A 147 12.79 -2.76 -1.35
C ALA A 147 14.02 -1.85 -1.47
N ASP A 148 14.86 -2.07 -2.48
CA ASP A 148 16.07 -1.29 -2.73
C ASP A 148 15.75 0.17 -3.09
N GLN A 149 14.65 0.41 -3.82
CA GLN A 149 14.22 1.76 -4.21
C GLN A 149 13.58 2.54 -3.04
N ILE A 150 12.72 1.90 -2.25
CA ILE A 150 11.89 2.57 -1.24
C ILE A 150 12.60 2.59 0.12
N TYR A 151 13.40 1.57 0.43
CA TYR A 151 14.00 1.34 1.74
C TYR A 151 15.52 1.15 1.63
N PRO A 152 16.29 2.20 1.33
CA PRO A 152 17.73 2.09 1.16
C PRO A 152 18.42 1.52 2.40
N GLY A 153 19.30 0.54 2.19
CA GLY A 153 20.04 -0.16 3.26
C GLY A 153 19.20 -1.14 4.09
N TRP A 154 18.03 -1.56 3.59
CA TRP A 154 17.16 -2.51 4.30
C TRP A 154 17.85 -3.85 4.60
N LYS A 155 18.76 -4.29 3.73
CA LYS A 155 19.46 -5.58 3.87
C LYS A 155 20.27 -5.60 5.15
N GLU A 156 21.12 -4.59 5.34
CA GLU A 156 21.93 -4.44 6.55
C GLU A 156 21.03 -4.27 7.79
N LYS A 157 20.00 -3.43 7.70
CA LYS A 157 19.08 -3.15 8.82
C LYS A 157 18.23 -4.36 9.25
N LEU A 158 17.96 -5.30 8.34
CA LEU A 158 17.23 -6.54 8.61
C LEU A 158 18.14 -7.75 8.82
N GLY A 159 19.46 -7.57 8.80
CA GLY A 159 20.44 -8.63 9.09
C GLY A 159 20.80 -9.52 7.90
N TYR A 160 20.54 -9.09 6.67
CA TYR A 160 20.94 -9.76 5.43
C TYR A 160 22.31 -9.26 4.97
N THR A 161 23.37 -9.68 5.66
CA THR A 161 24.76 -9.38 5.25
C THR A 161 25.29 -10.51 4.37
N GLY A 162 25.20 -10.37 3.04
CA GLY A 162 25.76 -11.31 2.04
C GLY A 162 24.96 -11.38 0.74
N GLU A 163 25.60 -11.75 -0.37
CA GLU A 163 24.93 -12.02 -1.66
C GLU A 163 24.00 -13.25 -1.53
N SER A 164 22.77 -13.06 -1.05
CA SER A 164 21.76 -14.12 -1.08
C SER A 164 21.01 -14.06 -2.42
N SER A 165 21.41 -14.90 -3.36
CA SER A 165 20.60 -15.23 -4.53
C SER A 165 19.37 -16.00 -4.06
N VAL A 166 18.19 -15.37 -4.16
CA VAL A 166 16.92 -16.07 -3.93
C VAL A 166 16.68 -16.94 -5.16
N GLN A 167 16.80 -18.26 -5.01
CA GLN A 167 16.38 -19.20 -6.03
C GLN A 167 14.86 -19.07 -6.20
N ALA A 168 14.40 -18.91 -7.45
CA ALA A 168 12.97 -18.84 -7.75
C ALA A 168 12.28 -20.11 -7.22
N ALA A 169 11.10 -19.93 -6.60
CA ALA A 169 10.31 -21.05 -6.11
C ALA A 169 10.05 -22.05 -7.25
N SER A 170 10.57 -23.27 -7.12
CA SER A 170 10.21 -24.39 -7.98
C SER A 170 8.90 -24.99 -7.47
N PHE A 171 7.85 -24.93 -8.28
CA PHE A 171 6.62 -25.66 -8.02
C PHE A 171 6.73 -27.05 -8.64
N ASP A 172 6.65 -28.07 -7.81
CA ASP A 172 6.46 -29.46 -8.25
C ASP A 172 4.96 -29.68 -8.47
N TRP A 173 4.58 -30.02 -9.70
CA TRP A 173 3.19 -30.26 -10.12
C TRP A 173 2.89 -31.76 -10.24
N ALA A 174 3.67 -32.61 -9.55
CA ALA A 174 3.46 -34.05 -9.52
C ALA A 174 2.19 -34.45 -8.75
#